data_AF-A0A524LCR8-F1
#
_entry.id   AF-A0A524LCR8-F1
#
_cell.length_a   1.000
_cell.length_b   1.000
_cell.length_c   1.000
_cell.angle_alpha   90.00
_cell.angle_beta   90.00
_cell.angle_gamma   90.00
#
_symmetry.space_group_name_H-M   'P 1'
#
loop_
_entity.id
_entity.type
_entity.pdbx_description
1 polymer ?
#
loop_
_entity_poly.entity_id
_entity_poly.type
_entity_poly.pdbx_seq_one_letter_code
_entity_poly.pdbx_strand_id
1 'polypeptide(L)' 'MPLTVEELAQTIDHTVLKPETTRSKIKQLCEEAIDYNFAAVCINAVHVEYAVELLKGS' A
#
# COMPACT_ATOMS: atom_id res chain seq x y z
N MET A 1 4.41 -15.66 22.12
CA MET A 1 3.01 -15.42 21.71
C MET A 1 3.00 -15.24 20.20
N PRO A 2 2.06 -15.83 19.46
CA PRO A 2 1.88 -15.50 18.06
C PRO A 2 1.31 -14.08 17.93
N LEU A 3 1.76 -13.34 16.91
CA LEU A 3 1.15 -12.05 16.51
C LEU A 3 -0.29 -12.27 16.08
N THR A 4 -1.17 -11.32 16.39
CA THR A 4 -2.49 -11.22 15.75
C THR A 4 -2.35 -10.81 14.27
N VAL A 5 -3.41 -10.95 13.48
CA VAL A 5 -3.39 -10.55 12.07
C VAL A 5 -3.23 -9.03 11.94
N GLU A 6 -3.86 -8.29 12.84
CA GLU A 6 -3.82 -6.84 12.91
C GLU A 6 -2.42 -6.34 13.28
N GLU A 7 -1.78 -6.97 14.27
CA GLU A 7 -0.38 -6.65 14.61
C GLU A 7 0.58 -7.03 13.47
N LEU A 8 0.31 -8.12 12.75
CA LEU A 8 1.11 -8.51 11.58
C LEU A 8 0.97 -7.47 10.45
N ALA A 9 -0.24 -6.99 10.17
CA ALA A 9 -0.48 -6.00 9.13
C ALA A 9 0.32 -4.70 9.33
N GLN A 10 0.46 -4.27 10.59
CA GLN A 10 1.27 -3.11 10.99
C GLN A 10 2.79 -3.31 10.81
N THR A 11 3.23 -4.45 10.26
CA THR A 11 4.64 -4.72 9.92
C THR A 11 4.89 -4.91 8.42
N ILE A 12 3.83 -4.77 7.60
CA ILE A 12 3.88 -5.05 6.16
C ILE A 12 3.97 -3.75 5.36
N ASP A 13 4.94 -3.71 4.44
CA ASP A 13 5.01 -2.71 3.37
C ASP A 13 4.44 -3.30 2.07
N HIS A 14 3.23 -2.89 1.70
CA HIS A 14 2.57 -3.41 0.50
C HIS A 14 3.25 -2.89 -0.77
N THR A 15 3.90 -3.79 -1.51
CA THR A 15 4.91 -3.41 -2.50
C THR A 15 4.50 -3.75 -3.93
N VAL A 16 4.61 -2.78 -4.86
CA VAL A 16 4.57 -3.01 -6.31
C VAL A 16 5.61 -2.17 -7.04
N LEU A 17 6.63 -2.83 -7.59
CA LEU A 17 7.79 -2.16 -8.23
C LEU A 17 8.01 -2.58 -9.68
N LYS A 18 7.12 -3.39 -10.26
CA LYS A 18 7.22 -3.76 -11.67
C LYS A 18 7.13 -2.50 -12.56
N PRO A 19 8.00 -2.34 -13.58
CA PRO A 19 7.99 -1.13 -14.42
C PRO A 19 6.70 -0.97 -15.22
N GLU A 20 6.02 -2.07 -15.53
CA GLU A 20 4.72 -2.10 -16.23
C GLU A 20 3.51 -1.80 -15.32
N THR A 21 3.74 -1.38 -14.07
CA THR A 21 2.65 -1.09 -13.12
C THR A 21 1.78 0.06 -13.61
N THR A 22 0.48 -0.18 -13.71
CA THR A 22 -0.49 0.82 -14.16
C THR A 22 -1.07 1.60 -12.98
N ARG A 23 -1.61 2.79 -13.24
CA ARG A 23 -2.35 3.59 -12.24
C ARG A 23 -3.49 2.79 -11.59
N SER A 24 -4.19 1.94 -12.35
CA SER A 24 -5.24 1.07 -11.80
C SER A 24 -4.69 0.10 -10.77
N LYS A 25 -3.48 -0.44 -10.98
CA LYS A 25 -2.85 -1.34 -10.01
C LYS A 25 -2.36 -0.60 -8.77
N ILE A 26 -1.88 0.63 -8.92
CA ILE A 26 -1.56 1.51 -7.78
C ILE A 26 -2.82 1.80 -6.96
N LYS A 27 -3.95 2.10 -7.61
CA LYS A 27 -5.23 2.32 -6.93
C LYS A 27 -5.64 1.13 -6.08
N GLN A 28 -5.63 -0.06 -6.69
CA GLN A 28 -5.93 -1.30 -6.00
C GLN A 28 -4.99 -1.53 -4.81
N LEU A 29 -3.68 -1.31 -4.99
CA LEU A 29 -2.71 -1.49 -3.92
C LEU A 29 -2.94 -0.54 -2.73
N CYS A 30 -3.26 0.74 -3.01
CA CYS A 30 -3.61 1.69 -1.96
C CYS A 30 -4.91 1.28 -1.24
N GLU A 31 -5.93 0.84 -1.97
CA GLU A 31 -7.20 0.35 -1.37
C GLU A 31 -6.96 -0.85 -0.46
N GLU A 32 -6.18 -1.85 -0.91
CA GLU A 32 -5.79 -3.00 -0.09
C GLU A 32 -5.00 -2.57 1.16
N ALA A 33 -4.11 -1.58 1.04
CA ALA A 33 -3.36 -1.07 2.18
C ALA A 33 -4.25 -0.40 3.24
N ILE A 34 -5.31 0.28 2.83
CA ILE A 34 -6.32 0.85 3.72
C ILE A 34 -7.16 -0.25 4.37
N ASP A 35 -7.68 -1.18 3.56
CA ASP A 35 -8.57 -2.25 4.01
C ASP A 35 -7.92 -3.15 5.07
N TYR A 36 -6.62 -3.42 4.91
CA TYR A 36 -5.85 -4.25 5.84
C TYR A 36 -5.06 -3.45 6.87
N ASN A 37 -5.08 -2.13 6.80
CA ASN A 37 -4.28 -1.24 7.64
C ASN A 37 -2.80 -1.66 7.64
N PHE A 38 -2.19 -1.73 6.45
CA PHE A 38 -0.76 -2.00 6.31
C PHE A 38 0.08 -0.81 6.74
N ALA A 39 1.32 -1.08 7.15
CA ALA A 39 2.22 -0.05 7.67
C ALA A 39 2.59 1.01 6.62
N ALA A 40 2.84 0.56 5.39
CA ALA A 40 3.18 1.45 4.28
C ALA A 40 2.84 0.83 2.92
N VAL A 41 2.94 1.66 1.88
CA VAL A 41 3.00 1.23 0.48
C VAL A 41 4.39 1.51 -0.10
N CYS A 42 4.91 0.61 -0.91
CA CYS A 42 6.20 0.77 -1.59
C CYS A 42 6.01 0.67 -3.11
N ILE A 43 6.20 1.79 -3.81
CA ILE A 43 5.88 1.94 -5.23
C ILE A 43 6.96 2.75 -5.96
N ASN A 44 6.99 2.64 -7.30
CA ASN A 44 7.87 3.47 -8.13
C ASN A 44 7.55 4.97 -7.96
N ALA A 45 8.59 5.80 -7.88
CA ALA A 45 8.49 7.23 -7.54
C ALA A 45 7.50 8.03 -8.42
N VAL A 46 7.39 7.67 -9.70
CA VAL A 46 6.43 8.27 -10.66
C VAL A 46 4.97 8.17 -10.22
N HIS A 47 4.66 7.25 -9.30
CA HIS A 47 3.31 7.04 -8.79
C HIS A 47 3.02 7.70 -7.44
N VAL A 48 4.04 8.22 -6.74
CA VAL A 48 3.94 8.71 -5.35
C VAL A 48 2.85 9.78 -5.19
N GLU A 49 2.83 10.79 -6.05
CA GLU A 49 1.83 11.88 -5.97
C GLU A 49 0.39 11.34 -6.00
N TYR A 50 0.11 10.35 -6.85
CA TYR A 50 -1.22 9.75 -6.94
C TYR A 50 -1.54 8.86 -5.73
N ALA A 51 -0.55 8.11 -5.23
CA ALA A 51 -0.76 7.29 -4.04
C ALA A 51 -1.02 8.15 -2.80
N VAL A 52 -0.36 9.31 -2.68
CA VAL A 52 -0.62 10.28 -1.60
C VAL A 52 -2.04 10.80 -1.65
N GLU A 53 -2.58 11.13 -2.84
CA GLU A 53 -3.97 11.56 -2.97
C GLU A 53 -4.96 10.44 -2.61
N LEU A 54 -4.66 9.18 -2.95
CA LEU A 54 -5.50 8.03 -2.63
C LEU A 54 -5.48 7.65 -1.14
N LEU A 55 -4.33 7.79 -0.48
CA LEU A 55 -4.11 7.45 0.94
C LEU A 55 -4.39 8.63 1.88
N LYS A 56 -5.02 9.70 1.38
CA LYS A 56 -5.26 10.89 2.18
C LYS A 56 -6.30 10.60 3.27
N GLY A 57 -5.85 10.57 4.52
CA GLY A 57 -6.71 10.34 5.69
C GLY A 57 -6.89 8.88 6.08
N SER A 58 -6.12 7.97 5.48
CA SER A 58 -5.93 6.60 5.98
C SER A 58 -5.02 6.59 7.21
#